data_AF-A0A0F7FU05-F1
#
_entry.id   AF-A0A0F7FU05-F1
#
_cell.length_a   1.000
_cell.length_b   1.000
_cell.length_c   1.000
_cell.angle_alpha   90.00
_cell.angle_beta   90.00
_cell.angle_gamma   90.00
#
_symmetry.space_group_name_H-M   'P 1'
#
loop_
_entity.id
_entity.type
_entity.pdbx_description
1 polymer ?
#
loop_
_entity_poly.entity_id
_entity_poly.type
_entity_poly.pdbx_seq_one_letter_code
_entity_poly.pdbx_strand_id
1 'polypeptide(L)' 'MEFTEPVLAPRTRDETWTLLGSEIHAAEGGGALTVHAYRIDDQETGERHTLHLAGDVVLSGPGIELEELDAPPSEFRTAG' A
#
# COMPACT_ATOMS: atom_id res chain seq x y z
N MET A 1 -18.69 6.49 -16.74
CA MET A 1 -17.70 5.41 -16.91
C MET A 1 -18.39 4.35 -17.75
N GLU A 2 -17.94 4.11 -18.98
CA GLU A 2 -18.54 3.13 -19.88
C GLU A 2 -17.50 2.06 -20.17
N PHE A 3 -17.91 0.80 -20.00
CA PHE A 3 -17.10 -0.40 -20.11
C PHE A 3 -17.45 -1.06 -21.46
N THR A 4 -16.50 -1.16 -22.40
CA THR A 4 -16.71 -1.78 -23.73
C THR A 4 -16.46 -3.29 -23.67
N GLU A 5 -17.35 -4.08 -24.26
CA GLU A 5 -17.39 -5.54 -24.13
C GLU A 5 -16.28 -6.30 -24.90
N PRO A 6 -15.87 -7.50 -24.43
CA PRO A 6 -16.31 -8.15 -23.19
C PRO A 6 -15.38 -7.75 -22.04
N VAL A 7 -15.90 -7.03 -21.05
CA VAL A 7 -15.16 -6.70 -19.85
C VAL A 7 -15.92 -7.19 -18.63
N LEU A 8 -15.17 -7.69 -17.67
CA LEU A 8 -15.72 -8.05 -16.37
C LEU A 8 -16.30 -6.79 -15.72
N ALA A 9 -17.45 -6.93 -15.08
CA ALA A 9 -18.02 -5.86 -14.28
C ALA A 9 -17.02 -5.46 -13.17
N PRO A 10 -16.85 -4.16 -12.87
CA PRO A 10 -16.02 -3.73 -11.75
C PRO A 10 -16.58 -4.31 -10.45
N ARG A 11 -15.70 -4.85 -9.60
CA ARG A 11 -16.06 -5.30 -8.25
C ARG A 11 -15.57 -4.26 -7.25
N THR A 12 -16.50 -3.69 -6.49
CA THR A 12 -16.20 -2.87 -5.32
C THR A 12 -15.89 -3.75 -4.12
N ARG A 13 -15.05 -3.27 -3.21
CA ARG A 13 -14.73 -3.91 -1.93
C ARG A 13 -14.97 -2.90 -0.82
N ASP A 14 -15.63 -3.34 0.24
CA ASP A 14 -15.83 -2.55 1.45
C ASP A 14 -14.73 -2.91 2.45
N GLU A 15 -13.79 -2.00 2.65
CA GLU A 15 -12.62 -2.23 3.50
C GLU A 15 -12.45 -1.10 4.51
N THR A 16 -12.03 -1.46 5.73
CA THR A 16 -11.55 -0.48 6.71
C THR A 16 -10.04 -0.55 6.79
N TRP A 17 -9.41 0.62 6.74
CA TRP A 17 -7.96 0.76 6.78
C TRP A 17 -7.54 1.40 8.10
N THR A 18 -6.67 0.74 8.85
CA THR A 18 -6.15 1.23 10.13
C THR A 18 -4.64 1.39 10.04
N LEU A 19 -4.12 2.60 10.24
CA LEU A 19 -2.68 2.82 10.36
C LEU A 19 -2.19 2.21 11.69
N LEU A 20 -1.29 1.23 11.60
CA LEU A 20 -0.68 0.57 12.75
C LEU A 20 0.59 1.28 13.22
N GLY A 21 1.36 1.84 12.29
CA GLY A 21 2.64 2.45 12.60
C GLY A 21 3.33 3.03 11.38
N SER A 22 4.40 3.80 11.63
CA SER A 22 5.25 4.39 10.60
C SER A 22 6.71 4.26 11.00
N GLU A 23 7.56 3.81 10.07
CA GLU A 23 8.98 3.57 10.27
C GLU A 23 9.79 4.31 9.21
N ILE A 24 10.94 4.87 9.58
CA ILE A 24 11.82 5.57 8.66
C ILE A 24 13.08 4.73 8.48
N HIS A 25 13.34 4.34 7.22
CA HIS A 25 14.54 3.61 6.82
C HIS A 25 15.48 4.56 6.10
N ALA A 26 16.66 4.81 6.67
CA ALA A 26 17.69 5.59 6.01
C ALA A 26 18.35 4.77 4.90
N ALA A 27 18.54 5.36 3.72
CA ALA A 27 19.32 4.79 2.63
C ALA A 27 20.75 5.34 2.65
N GLU A 28 21.71 4.51 2.29
CA GLU A 28 23.14 4.86 2.24
C GLU A 28 23.43 6.07 1.32
N GLY A 29 22.58 6.31 0.31
CA GLY A 29 22.66 7.46 -0.61
C GLY A 29 22.10 8.79 -0.08
N GLY A 30 21.67 8.86 1.19
CA GLY A 30 21.15 10.08 1.82
C GLY A 30 19.64 10.30 1.66
N GLY A 31 18.92 9.39 1.01
CA GLY A 31 17.46 9.35 1.01
C GLY A 31 16.90 8.68 2.26
N ALA A 32 15.65 8.98 2.61
CA ALA A 32 14.93 8.27 3.66
C ALA A 32 13.61 7.72 3.09
N LEU A 33 13.31 6.47 3.43
CA LEU A 33 12.08 5.79 3.04
C LEU A 33 11.16 5.70 4.25
N THR A 34 10.05 6.43 4.22
CA THR A 34 8.99 6.29 5.22
C THR A 34 8.08 5.13 4.80
N VAL A 35 7.91 4.17 5.69
CA VAL A 35 7.06 2.99 5.50
C VAL A 35 5.89 3.05 6.48
N HIS A 36 4.68 2.91 5.98
CA HIS A 36 3.45 2.84 6.77
C HIS A 36 2.90 1.41 6.77
N ALA A 37 2.67 0.86 7.97
CA ALA A 37 1.99 -0.41 8.14
C ALA A 37 0.48 -0.16 8.31
N TYR A 38 -0.33 -0.64 7.38
CA TYR A 38 -1.79 -0.58 7.45
C TYR A 38 -2.38 -1.97 7.64
N ARG A 39 -3.30 -2.10 8.61
CA ARG A 39 -4.22 -3.23 8.63
C ARG A 39 -5.41 -2.92 7.75
N ILE A 40 -5.74 -3.83 6.85
CA ILE A 40 -6.93 -3.80 6.03
C ILE A 40 -7.87 -4.88 6.56
N ASP A 41 -9.08 -4.47 6.88
CA ASP A 41 -10.18 -5.32 7.34
C ASP A 41 -11.22 -5.38 6.20
N ASP A 42 -11.34 -6.52 5.51
CA ASP A 42 -12.43 -6.76 4.53
C ASP A 42 -13.74 -6.92 5.31
N GLN A 43 -14.68 -6.00 5.09
CA GLN A 43 -15.93 -5.95 5.84
C GLN A 43 -16.94 -7.00 5.36
N GLU A 44 -16.79 -7.52 4.14
CA GLU A 44 -17.67 -8.56 3.61
C GLU A 44 -17.26 -9.95 4.13
N THR A 45 -15.97 -10.25 4.18
CA THR A 45 -15.44 -11.58 4.55
C THR A 45 -14.93 -11.67 5.99
N GLY A 46 -14.61 -10.53 6.61
CA GLY A 46 -13.97 -10.47 7.92
C GLY A 46 -12.47 -10.81 7.90
N GLU A 47 -11.89 -11.01 6.71
CA GLU A 47 -10.45 -11.25 6.54
C GLU A 47 -9.64 -10.01 6.91
N ARG A 48 -8.42 -10.26 7.41
CA ARG A 48 -7.49 -9.21 7.81
C ARG A 48 -6.12 -9.47 7.26
N HIS A 49 -5.50 -8.43 6.73
CA HIS A 49 -4.11 -8.47 6.31
C HIS A 49 -3.41 -7.14 6.58
N THR A 50 -2.08 -7.19 6.54
CA THR A 50 -1.24 -6.01 6.69
C THR A 50 -0.59 -5.71 5.35
N LEU A 51 -0.62 -4.44 4.93
CA LEU A 51 0.19 -3.91 3.85
C LEU A 51 1.24 -2.97 4.42
N HIS A 52 2.46 -3.06 3.90
CA HIS A 52 3.51 -2.08 4.13
C HIS A 52 3.63 -1.22 2.87
N LEU A 53 3.38 0.07 3.02
CA LEU A 53 3.35 1.04 1.93
C LEU A 53 4.47 2.06 2.09
N ALA A 54 5.12 2.42 1.00
CA ALA A 54 5.91 3.65 0.90
C ALA A 54 5.30 4.51 -0.20
N GLY A 55 4.61 5.59 0.20
CA GLY A 55 3.84 6.40 -0.73
C GLY A 55 2.76 5.57 -1.43
N ASP A 56 2.84 5.49 -2.76
CA ASP A 56 1.95 4.74 -3.64
C ASP A 56 2.43 3.30 -3.95
N VAL A 57 3.58 2.89 -3.39
CA VAL A 57 4.18 1.58 -3.65
C VAL A 57 3.93 0.62 -2.49
N VAL A 58 3.50 -0.59 -2.84
CA VAL A 58 3.40 -1.73 -1.90
C VAL A 58 4.76 -2.39 -1.77
N LEU A 59 5.33 -2.37 -0.56
CA LEU A 59 6.59 -3.04 -0.24
C LEU A 59 6.36 -4.50 0.17
N SER A 60 5.28 -4.76 0.91
CA SER A 60 4.88 -6.15 1.24
C SER A 60 3.39 -6.25 1.56
N GLY A 61 2.84 -7.44 1.30
CA GLY A 61 1.44 -7.76 1.53
C GLY A 61 1.11 -9.21 1.15
N PRO A 62 -0.16 -9.63 1.26
CA PRO A 62 -0.57 -10.97 0.82
C PRO A 62 -0.23 -11.20 -0.66
N GLY A 63 0.67 -12.15 -0.92
CA GLY A 63 1.11 -12.50 -2.28
C GLY A 63 1.98 -11.44 -2.96
N ILE A 64 2.47 -10.43 -2.24
CA ILE A 64 3.33 -9.37 -2.75
C ILE A 64 4.56 -9.26 -1.85
N GLU A 65 5.74 -9.46 -2.45
CA GLU A 65 7.04 -9.18 -1.84
C GLU A 65 7.86 -8.35 -2.81
N LEU A 66 8.40 -7.22 -2.34
CA LEU A 66 9.29 -6.39 -3.13
C LEU A 66 10.68 -7.07 -3.25
N GLU A 67 11.17 -7.22 -4.47
CA GLU A 67 12.50 -7.81 -4.73
C GLU A 67 13.63 -6.83 -4.43
N GLU A 68 13.62 -5.64 -5.05
CA GLU A 68 14.63 -4.60 -4.87
C GLU A 68 14.03 -3.21 -5.09
N LEU A 69 14.63 -2.21 -4.47
CA LEU A 69 14.27 -0.81 -4.60
C LEU A 69 15.53 0.07 -4.57
N ASP A 70 15.85 0.70 -5.69
CA ASP A 70 17.05 1.54 -5.83
C ASP A 70 16.95 2.89 -5.11
N ALA A 71 15.74 3.46 -5.02
CA ALA A 71 15.49 4.76 -4.42
C ALA A 71 14.06 4.84 -3.87
N PRO A 72 13.77 5.75 -2.90
CA PRO A 72 12.43 5.90 -2.37
C PRO A 72 11.39 6.18 -3.47
N PRO A 73 10.28 5.42 -3.53
CA PRO A 73 9.17 5.74 -4.40
C PRO A 73 8.48 7.01 -3.89
N SER A 74 8.20 7.94 -4.81
CA SER A 74 7.47 9.21 -4.64
C SER A 74 7.42 9.82 -3.23
N GLU A 75 8.02 11.01 -3.03
CA GLU A 75 7.93 11.75 -1.77
C GLU A 75 6.51 12.29 -1.50
N PHE A 76 5.67 11.54 -0.78
CA PHE A 76 4.43 12.10 -0.23
C PHE A 76 4.76 12.93 1.00
N ARG A 77 4.74 14.25 0.84
CA ARG A 77 4.70 15.17 1.99
C ARG A 77 3.36 14.97 2.70
N THR A 78 3.36 14.29 3.85
CA THR A 78 2.19 14.21 4.73
C THR A 78 1.68 15.63 4.98
N ALA A 79 0.44 15.93 4.58
CA ALA A 79 -0.19 17.20 4.89
C ALA A 79 -0.29 17.30 6.43
N GLY A 80 0.33 18.35 6.99
CA GLY A 80 0.30 18.65 8.42
C GLY A 80 -1.01 19.28 8.88
#